data_AF-A0AAN5T251-F1
#
_entry.id   AF-A0AAN5T251-F1
#
_cell.length_a   1.000
_cell.length_b   1.000
_cell.length_c   1.000
_cell.angle_alpha   90.00
_cell.angle_beta   90.00
_cell.angle_gamma   90.00
#
_symmetry.space_group_name_H-M   'P 1'
#
loop_
_entity.id
_entity.type
_entity.pdbx_description
1 polymer ?
#
loop_
_entity_poly.entity_id
_entity_poly.type
_entity_poly.pdbx_seq_one_letter_code
_entity_poly.pdbx_strand_id
1 'polypeptide(L)'
;MTITHTAAGGITMTLELIRNGETDTNDYEEHLDSFGYETLEKSLKEDAKSICQFFCNEELVLQGLKKLVTQFYQFNQPEKKTLMQFFDGWGSKNHFNQGTTSNEKIPFETSRNFHFPNHTPVLCGELTADLFNNVLLKQGYLSADIGAGPKHGKWAHSIQFFLLEEARKAGQLNLHANNVCEFIKKISQIHGQYESLSLWSILFDSFDETFTCPNLITQTLTSQWDNSKEAQFLADRLNSFQKKFEKAASTENNYNAYANKKYLSKIDKANYVKYKDKCAILWFAPQDKKTIPKPSSQEELKQNQLSFLN
;
A
#
# COMPACT_ATOMS: atom_id res chain seq x y z
N MET A 1 2.98 28.20 -1.74
CA MET A 1 1.98 28.24 -0.65
C MET A 1 0.58 28.41 -1.24
N THR A 2 -0.17 27.32 -1.32
CA THR A 2 -1.54 27.29 -1.86
C THR A 2 -2.51 26.99 -0.73
N ILE A 3 -3.46 27.91 -0.49
CA ILE A 3 -4.54 27.73 0.50
C ILE A 3 -5.73 27.08 -0.20
N THR A 4 -6.19 25.94 0.33
CA THR A 4 -7.41 25.29 -0.16
C THR A 4 -8.52 25.40 0.90
N HIS A 5 -9.74 25.68 0.45
CA HIS A 5 -10.91 25.71 1.32
C HIS A 5 -11.61 24.35 1.29
N THR A 6 -11.77 23.73 2.46
CA THR A 6 -12.55 22.49 2.56
C THR A 6 -14.05 22.78 2.57
N ALA A 7 -14.85 21.76 2.24
CA ALA A 7 -16.31 21.80 2.33
C ALA A 7 -16.84 22.10 3.76
N ALA A 8 -15.97 22.02 4.76
CA ALA A 8 -16.26 22.34 6.17
C ALA A 8 -15.84 23.77 6.59
N GLY A 9 -15.36 24.60 5.67
CA GLY A 9 -15.05 26.02 5.94
C GLY A 9 -13.69 26.30 6.59
N GLY A 10 -12.82 25.29 6.74
CA GLY A 10 -11.44 25.46 7.20
C GLY A 10 -10.46 25.80 6.06
N ILE A 11 -9.42 26.58 6.36
CA ILE A 11 -8.23 26.74 5.52
C ILE A 11 -7.32 25.54 5.78
N THR A 12 -7.06 24.72 4.75
CA THR A 12 -6.07 23.64 4.82
C THR A 12 -4.78 24.10 4.15
N MET A 13 -3.67 23.91 4.85
CA MET A 13 -2.33 24.13 4.31
C MET A 13 -1.91 22.91 3.50
N THR A 14 -1.66 23.07 2.21
CA THR A 14 -1.21 21.98 1.34
C THR A 14 0.32 21.90 1.34
N LEU A 15 0.87 20.69 1.48
CA LEU A 15 2.31 20.48 1.37
C LEU A 15 2.75 20.48 -0.10
N GLU A 16 3.93 21.05 -0.36
CA GLU A 16 4.54 21.12 -1.68
C GLU A 16 5.75 20.20 -1.75
N LEU A 17 5.90 19.52 -2.88
CA LEU A 17 7.05 18.65 -3.13
C LEU A 17 8.30 19.51 -3.35
N ILE A 18 9.35 19.24 -2.57
CA ILE A 18 10.66 19.89 -2.63
C ILE A 18 11.47 19.17 -3.71
N ARG A 19 11.65 19.81 -4.87
CA ARG A 19 12.47 19.27 -5.95
C ARG A 19 13.95 19.43 -5.63
N ASN A 20 14.78 18.68 -6.33
CA ASN A 20 16.23 18.73 -6.14
C ASN A 20 16.78 20.17 -6.25
N GLY A 21 17.46 20.63 -5.20
CA GLY A 21 18.05 21.97 -5.12
C GLY A 21 17.10 23.05 -4.61
N GLU A 22 15.82 22.74 -4.37
CA GLU A 22 14.87 23.67 -3.78
C GLU A 22 15.02 23.75 -2.26
N THR A 23 14.61 24.89 -1.69
CA THR A 23 14.57 25.08 -0.23
C THR A 23 13.23 24.58 0.29
N ASP A 24 13.25 23.89 1.42
CA ASP A 24 12.04 23.50 2.12
C ASP A 24 11.32 24.74 2.66
N THR A 25 10.08 24.98 2.18
CA THR A 25 9.23 26.09 2.62
C THR A 25 7.93 25.61 3.27
N ASN A 26 7.79 24.29 3.47
CA ASN A 26 6.60 23.70 4.07
C ASN A 26 6.57 23.98 5.58
N ASP A 27 5.38 24.29 6.10
CA ASP A 27 5.12 24.26 7.53
C ASP A 27 4.37 22.97 7.88
N TYR A 28 5.12 21.94 8.27
CA TYR A 28 4.57 20.64 8.63
C TYR A 28 3.74 20.66 9.90
N GLU A 29 3.99 21.62 10.81
CA GLU A 29 3.23 21.73 12.05
C GLU A 29 1.88 22.39 11.79
N GLU A 30 1.88 23.51 11.08
CA GLU A 30 0.64 24.18 10.66
C GLU A 30 -0.20 23.27 9.75
N HIS A 31 0.42 22.47 8.90
CA HIS A 31 -0.28 21.46 8.10
C HIS A 31 -1.06 20.48 8.98
N LEU A 32 -0.41 19.83 9.95
CA LEU A 32 -1.08 18.89 10.86
C LEU A 32 -2.14 19.59 11.71
N ASP A 33 -1.84 20.79 12.21
CA ASP A 33 -2.75 21.59 13.03
C ASP A 33 -4.00 21.99 12.24
N SER A 34 -3.87 22.31 10.94
CA SER A 34 -5.02 22.60 10.07
C SER A 34 -6.00 21.43 9.89
N PHE A 35 -5.56 20.21 10.23
CA PHE A 35 -6.40 19.00 10.25
C PHE A 35 -6.89 18.60 11.65
N GLY A 36 -6.66 19.43 12.68
CA GLY A 36 -7.13 19.20 14.05
C GLY A 36 -6.22 18.29 14.88
N TYR A 37 -4.91 18.33 14.61
CA TYR A 37 -3.89 17.53 15.30
C TYR A 37 -2.99 18.34 16.25
N GLU A 38 -3.46 19.50 16.72
CA GLU A 38 -2.71 20.40 17.60
C GLU A 38 -2.34 19.74 18.93
N THR A 39 -3.21 18.86 19.41
CA THR A 39 -3.09 18.19 20.72
C THR A 39 -2.43 16.81 20.64
N LEU A 40 -1.85 16.44 19.48
CA LEU A 40 -1.09 15.19 19.37
C LEU A 40 0.03 15.13 20.41
N GLU A 41 0.26 13.93 20.95
CA GLU A 41 1.41 13.67 21.81
C GLU A 41 2.69 14.13 21.10
N LYS A 42 3.54 14.90 21.80
CA LYS A 42 4.71 15.55 21.21
C LYS A 42 5.56 14.61 20.34
N SER A 43 5.93 13.44 20.88
CA SER A 43 6.76 12.46 20.15
C SER A 43 6.11 11.99 18.85
N LEU A 44 4.78 11.85 18.86
CA LEU A 44 4.02 11.42 17.71
C LEU A 44 3.86 12.55 16.69
N LYS A 45 3.68 13.80 17.15
CA LYS A 45 3.64 14.98 16.27
C LYS A 45 4.99 15.16 15.57
N GLU A 46 6.10 14.97 16.28
CA GLU A 46 7.47 14.97 15.73
C GLU A 46 7.68 13.87 14.69
N ASP A 47 7.20 12.65 14.95
CA ASP A 47 7.22 11.54 13.97
C ASP A 47 6.39 11.86 12.72
N ALA A 48 5.17 12.37 12.89
CA ALA A 48 4.29 12.74 11.78
C ALA A 48 4.92 13.83 10.90
N LYS A 49 5.49 14.89 11.50
CA LYS A 49 6.22 15.94 10.79
C LYS A 49 7.41 15.37 10.01
N SER A 50 8.19 14.49 10.62
CA SER A 50 9.35 13.85 9.98
C SER A 50 8.95 13.01 8.77
N ILE A 51 7.80 12.34 8.83
CA ILE A 51 7.25 11.57 7.70
C ILE A 51 6.75 12.49 6.57
N CYS A 52 6.02 13.55 6.90
CA CYS A 52 5.62 14.58 5.91
C CYS A 52 6.86 15.15 5.21
N GLN A 53 7.87 15.56 5.98
CA GLN A 53 9.12 16.09 5.46
C GLN A 53 9.84 15.09 4.54
N PHE A 54 9.90 13.82 4.92
CA PHE A 54 10.48 12.78 4.08
C PHE A 54 9.75 12.65 2.75
N PHE A 55 8.41 12.59 2.76
CA PHE A 55 7.61 12.45 1.54
C PHE A 55 7.48 13.73 0.71
N CYS A 56 7.81 14.90 1.27
CA CYS A 56 8.00 16.13 0.52
C CYS A 56 9.39 16.20 -0.12
N ASN A 57 10.37 15.41 0.33
CA ASN A 57 11.72 15.43 -0.24
C ASN A 57 11.84 14.47 -1.44
N GLU A 58 11.82 15.02 -2.64
CA GLU A 58 11.89 14.23 -3.87
C GLU A 58 13.16 13.37 -3.94
N GLU A 59 14.32 13.93 -3.60
CA GLU A 59 15.60 13.24 -3.72
C GLU A 59 15.65 11.99 -2.83
N LEU A 60 15.26 12.12 -1.56
CA LEU A 60 15.24 11.01 -0.60
C LEU A 60 14.28 9.91 -1.04
N VAL A 61 13.10 10.29 -1.54
CA VAL A 61 12.12 9.31 -2.04
C VAL A 61 12.67 8.59 -3.27
N LEU A 62 13.24 9.29 -4.25
CA LEU A 62 13.82 8.68 -5.45
C LEU A 62 14.98 7.74 -5.11
N GLN A 63 15.82 8.08 -4.12
CA GLN A 63 16.87 7.18 -3.61
C GLN A 63 16.27 5.88 -3.05
N GLY A 64 15.20 5.99 -2.24
CA GLY A 64 14.49 4.83 -1.70
C GLY A 64 13.82 3.98 -2.79
N LEU A 65 13.19 4.62 -3.80
CA LEU A 65 12.60 3.90 -4.94
C LEU A 65 13.69 3.16 -5.74
N LYS A 66 14.87 3.76 -5.90
CA LYS A 66 16.01 3.11 -6.57
C LYS A 66 16.49 1.86 -5.81
N LYS A 67 16.48 1.94 -4.48
CA LYS A 67 16.75 0.79 -3.62
C LYS A 67 15.70 -0.31 -3.80
N LEU A 68 14.41 0.05 -3.84
CA LEU A 68 13.31 -0.90 -4.06
C LEU A 68 13.46 -1.63 -5.39
N VAL A 69 13.62 -0.91 -6.51
CA VAL A 69 13.71 -1.54 -7.84
C VAL A 69 14.90 -2.51 -7.90
N THR A 70 16.04 -2.11 -7.32
CA THR A 70 17.25 -2.93 -7.29
C THR A 70 17.05 -4.20 -6.46
N GLN A 71 16.55 -4.07 -5.23
CA GLN A 71 16.33 -5.22 -4.34
C GLN A 71 15.28 -6.17 -4.90
N PHE A 72 14.18 -5.64 -5.44
CA PHE A 72 13.14 -6.48 -6.01
C PHE A 72 13.64 -7.22 -7.26
N TYR A 73 14.39 -6.55 -8.13
CA TYR A 73 14.98 -7.18 -9.31
C TYR A 73 15.90 -8.33 -8.92
N GLN A 74 16.82 -8.12 -7.95
CA GLN A 74 17.70 -9.15 -7.43
C GLN A 74 16.93 -10.31 -6.79
N PHE A 75 15.89 -10.01 -6.02
CA PHE A 75 15.00 -11.03 -5.45
C PHE A 75 14.28 -11.85 -6.53
N ASN A 76 14.02 -11.27 -7.70
CA ASN A 76 13.32 -11.92 -8.80
C ASN A 76 14.19 -12.83 -9.67
N GLN A 77 15.49 -12.55 -9.80
CA GLN A 77 16.35 -13.24 -10.79
C GLN A 77 16.48 -14.76 -10.54
N PRO A 78 16.66 -15.25 -9.30
CA PRO A 78 16.90 -16.69 -9.07
C PRO A 78 15.70 -17.56 -9.42
N GLU A 79 14.50 -17.07 -9.09
CA GLU A 79 13.23 -17.73 -9.32
C GLU A 79 12.21 -16.62 -9.56
N LYS A 80 11.37 -16.70 -10.60
CA LYS A 80 10.39 -15.67 -11.01
C LYS A 80 9.33 -15.38 -9.91
N LYS A 81 9.74 -14.76 -8.80
CA LYS A 81 8.96 -14.46 -7.61
C LYS A 81 8.04 -13.26 -7.85
N THR A 82 7.12 -13.03 -6.93
CA THR A 82 6.13 -11.94 -7.01
C THR A 82 6.48 -10.81 -6.05
N LEU A 83 5.89 -9.63 -6.24
CA LEU A 83 6.00 -8.52 -5.26
C LEU A 83 5.39 -8.91 -3.91
N MET A 84 4.33 -9.75 -3.90
CA MET A 84 3.79 -10.31 -2.66
C MET A 84 4.86 -11.07 -1.90
N GLN A 85 5.55 -12.01 -2.55
CA GLN A 85 6.62 -12.79 -1.90
C GLN A 85 7.80 -11.91 -1.46
N PHE A 86 8.07 -10.82 -2.17
CA PHE A 86 9.06 -9.84 -1.76
C PHE A 86 8.63 -9.15 -0.45
N PHE A 87 7.40 -8.63 -0.39
CA PHE A 87 6.86 -7.97 0.80
C PHE A 87 6.58 -8.94 1.96
N ASP A 88 6.29 -10.21 1.70
CA ASP A 88 6.23 -11.22 2.76
C ASP A 88 7.60 -11.37 3.43
N GLY A 89 8.66 -11.55 2.62
CA GLY A 89 10.02 -11.73 3.12
C GLY A 89 10.63 -10.46 3.72
N TRP A 90 10.40 -9.31 3.10
CA TRP A 90 10.85 -8.01 3.62
C TRP A 90 10.03 -7.61 4.85
N GLY A 91 8.70 -7.69 4.80
CA GLY A 91 7.82 -7.33 5.89
C GLY A 91 8.10 -8.13 7.15
N SER A 92 8.26 -9.45 7.03
CA SER A 92 8.59 -10.32 8.16
C SER A 92 9.89 -9.91 8.88
N LYS A 93 10.91 -9.45 8.14
CA LYS A 93 12.18 -8.95 8.71
C LYS A 93 12.07 -7.55 9.33
N ASN A 94 10.97 -6.86 9.06
CA ASN A 94 10.71 -5.46 9.43
C ASN A 94 9.48 -5.33 10.32
N HIS A 95 9.17 -6.38 11.09
CA HIS A 95 8.07 -6.41 12.06
C HIS A 95 6.66 -6.33 11.46
N PHE A 96 6.51 -6.30 10.13
CA PHE A 96 5.22 -6.42 9.47
C PHE A 96 4.84 -7.88 9.25
N ASN A 97 3.56 -8.15 9.00
CA ASN A 97 3.02 -9.47 8.64
C ASN A 97 3.43 -10.58 9.62
N GLN A 98 3.53 -10.29 10.92
CA GLN A 98 4.00 -11.29 11.91
C GLN A 98 2.96 -12.38 12.18
N GLY A 99 1.71 -12.15 11.79
CA GLY A 99 0.59 -12.96 12.24
C GLY A 99 0.36 -12.80 13.74
N THR A 100 -0.77 -13.31 14.20
CA THR A 100 -1.06 -13.40 15.64
C THR A 100 -2.14 -14.44 15.88
N THR A 101 -2.05 -15.10 17.04
CA THR A 101 -3.13 -15.95 17.56
C THR A 101 -4.07 -15.13 18.45
N SER A 102 -4.12 -13.81 18.27
CA SER A 102 -4.90 -12.90 19.11
C SER A 102 -6.31 -13.45 19.34
N ASN A 103 -6.69 -13.52 20.62
CA ASN A 103 -8.03 -13.89 21.06
C ASN A 103 -9.00 -12.70 20.99
N GLU A 104 -8.59 -11.54 20.43
CA GLU A 104 -9.48 -10.42 20.18
C GLU A 104 -10.64 -10.90 19.29
N LYS A 105 -11.87 -10.72 19.77
CA LYS A 105 -13.06 -11.02 18.96
C LYS A 105 -13.08 -10.07 17.76
N ILE A 106 -12.84 -10.62 16.58
CA ILE A 106 -13.03 -9.90 15.32
C ILE A 106 -14.54 -9.77 15.10
N PRO A 107 -15.13 -8.57 15.04
CA PRO A 107 -16.57 -8.38 14.85
C PRO A 107 -17.03 -8.61 13.40
N PHE A 108 -16.26 -9.37 12.62
CA PHE A 108 -16.44 -9.62 11.19
C PHE A 108 -16.53 -11.11 10.91
N GLU A 109 -17.04 -11.46 9.72
CA GLU A 109 -17.04 -12.84 9.25
C GLU A 109 -15.60 -13.28 8.97
N THR A 110 -15.23 -14.48 9.41
CA THR A 110 -13.88 -15.04 9.21
C THR A 110 -13.95 -16.42 8.58
N SER A 111 -12.84 -16.88 7.99
CA SER A 111 -12.67 -18.28 7.61
C SER A 111 -12.76 -19.20 8.84
N ARG A 112 -13.08 -20.49 8.62
CA ARG A 112 -13.09 -21.47 9.71
C ARG A 112 -11.71 -21.58 10.35
N ASN A 113 -11.66 -21.59 11.68
CA ASN A 113 -10.41 -21.64 12.47
C ASN A 113 -9.43 -20.52 12.12
N PHE A 114 -9.93 -19.31 11.84
CA PHE A 114 -9.10 -18.18 11.48
C PHE A 114 -8.07 -17.86 12.56
N HIS A 115 -6.84 -17.65 12.09
CA HIS A 115 -5.78 -16.96 12.81
C HIS A 115 -5.18 -15.94 11.85
N PHE A 116 -4.62 -14.85 12.38
CA PHE A 116 -3.94 -13.85 11.56
C PHE A 116 -2.70 -14.48 10.89
N PRO A 117 -2.65 -14.61 9.55
CA PRO A 117 -1.56 -15.29 8.86
C PRO A 117 -0.30 -14.43 8.75
N ASN A 118 0.88 -15.02 8.66
CA ASN A 118 2.14 -14.29 8.51
C ASN A 118 2.46 -13.90 7.05
N HIS A 119 1.45 -13.48 6.29
CA HIS A 119 1.55 -13.15 4.87
C HIS A 119 0.86 -11.82 4.58
N THR A 120 1.22 -11.20 3.46
CA THR A 120 0.62 -9.96 2.99
C THR A 120 -0.80 -10.25 2.45
N PRO A 121 -1.85 -9.61 2.98
CA PRO A 121 -3.19 -9.73 2.46
C PRO A 121 -3.42 -8.99 1.15
N VAL A 122 -4.49 -9.38 0.46
CA VAL A 122 -5.11 -8.64 -0.64
C VAL A 122 -6.35 -7.93 -0.13
N LEU A 123 -6.46 -6.64 -0.39
CA LEU A 123 -7.64 -5.84 -0.07
C LEU A 123 -8.62 -5.91 -1.24
N CYS A 124 -9.84 -6.37 -0.97
CA CYS A 124 -10.91 -6.51 -1.97
C CYS A 124 -12.10 -5.64 -1.61
N GLY A 125 -12.54 -4.82 -2.57
CA GLY A 125 -13.57 -3.80 -2.36
C GLY A 125 -13.05 -2.62 -1.55
N GLU A 126 -13.91 -1.63 -1.32
CA GLU A 126 -13.66 -0.51 -0.42
C GLU A 126 -13.83 -1.00 1.02
N LEU A 127 -12.72 -1.06 1.77
CA LEU A 127 -12.74 -1.54 3.15
C LEU A 127 -13.47 -0.54 4.04
N THR A 128 -14.20 -1.05 5.03
CA THR A 128 -14.69 -0.20 6.12
C THR A 128 -13.53 0.28 6.97
N ALA A 129 -13.68 1.43 7.63
CA ALA A 129 -12.68 1.97 8.55
C ALA A 129 -12.28 0.94 9.61
N ASP A 130 -13.23 0.17 10.16
CA ASP A 130 -12.93 -0.87 11.14
C ASP A 130 -12.09 -2.03 10.58
N LEU A 131 -12.38 -2.52 9.36
CA LEU A 131 -11.55 -3.55 8.73
C LEU A 131 -10.14 -3.02 8.47
N PHE A 132 -10.05 -1.79 7.97
CA PHE A 132 -8.77 -1.18 7.65
C PHE A 132 -7.94 -0.89 8.91
N ASN A 133 -8.50 -0.18 9.88
CA ASN A 133 -7.78 0.24 11.07
C ASN A 133 -7.54 -0.91 12.05
N ASN A 134 -8.59 -1.70 12.39
CA ASN A 134 -8.50 -2.66 13.48
C ASN A 134 -7.98 -4.05 13.06
N VAL A 135 -8.17 -4.41 11.78
CA VAL A 135 -7.74 -5.73 11.26
C VAL A 135 -6.44 -5.62 10.46
N LEU A 136 -6.25 -4.58 9.64
CA LEU A 136 -5.04 -4.41 8.85
C LEU A 136 -3.94 -3.64 9.59
N LEU A 137 -4.15 -2.34 9.87
CA LEU A 137 -3.09 -1.45 10.37
C LEU A 137 -2.70 -1.76 11.83
N LYS A 138 -3.67 -1.94 12.73
CA LYS A 138 -3.42 -2.28 14.15
C LYS A 138 -2.63 -3.58 14.32
N GLN A 139 -2.73 -4.49 13.35
CA GLN A 139 -2.02 -5.77 13.35
C GLN A 139 -0.68 -5.72 12.59
N GLY A 140 -0.30 -4.56 12.04
CA GLY A 140 0.98 -4.37 11.35
C GLY A 140 1.07 -5.12 10.03
N TYR A 141 -0.01 -5.19 9.25
CA TYR A 141 0.03 -5.79 7.91
C TYR A 141 0.45 -4.78 6.84
N LEU A 142 1.30 -5.25 5.93
CA LEU A 142 1.41 -4.70 4.58
C LEU A 142 0.16 -5.06 3.78
N SER A 143 -0.01 -4.51 2.58
CA SER A 143 -1.18 -4.83 1.77
C SER A 143 -0.92 -4.74 0.26
N ALA A 144 -1.70 -5.55 -0.46
CA ALA A 144 -1.97 -5.34 -1.86
C ALA A 144 -3.28 -4.57 -2.04
N ASP A 145 -3.18 -3.30 -2.44
CA ASP A 145 -4.22 -2.27 -2.44
C ASP A 145 -5.14 -2.34 -3.66
N ILE A 146 -5.58 -3.55 -4.03
CA ILE A 146 -6.33 -3.77 -5.28
C ILE A 146 -7.67 -3.01 -5.27
N GLY A 147 -8.29 -2.86 -4.10
CA GLY A 147 -9.52 -2.09 -3.91
C GLY A 147 -9.40 -0.59 -4.24
N ALA A 148 -8.20 -0.01 -4.21
CA ALA A 148 -7.96 1.41 -4.45
C ALA A 148 -7.83 1.78 -5.95
N GLY A 149 -7.85 0.78 -6.84
CA GLY A 149 -7.85 0.99 -8.28
C GLY A 149 -6.46 1.16 -8.92
N PRO A 150 -6.40 1.36 -10.26
CA PRO A 150 -5.17 1.24 -11.01
C PRO A 150 -4.27 2.46 -10.88
N LYS A 151 -4.84 3.66 -10.66
CA LYS A 151 -4.08 4.91 -10.45
C LYS A 151 -3.31 4.87 -9.13
N HIS A 152 -3.96 4.40 -8.07
CA HIS A 152 -3.36 4.20 -6.76
C HIS A 152 -2.28 3.12 -6.84
N GLY A 153 -2.50 2.09 -7.67
CA GLY A 153 -1.58 0.99 -7.87
C GLY A 153 -1.76 -0.09 -6.81
N LYS A 154 -1.22 -1.29 -7.09
CA LYS A 154 -1.44 -2.45 -6.23
C LYS A 154 -0.63 -2.44 -4.92
N TRP A 155 0.43 -1.64 -4.82
CA TRP A 155 1.44 -1.79 -3.76
C TRP A 155 1.88 -0.45 -3.16
N ALA A 156 1.19 0.64 -3.45
CA ALA A 156 1.70 1.98 -3.16
C ALA A 156 1.95 2.20 -1.65
N HIS A 157 1.04 1.77 -0.78
CA HIS A 157 1.23 1.92 0.66
C HIS A 157 2.34 1.01 1.20
N SER A 158 2.41 -0.23 0.73
CA SER A 158 3.53 -1.13 1.08
C SER A 158 4.88 -0.56 0.63
N ILE A 159 4.91 0.18 -0.48
CA ILE A 159 6.10 0.89 -0.96
C ILE A 159 6.41 2.10 -0.08
N GLN A 160 5.41 2.92 0.29
CA GLN A 160 5.61 4.03 1.24
C GLN A 160 6.26 3.55 2.54
N PHE A 161 5.80 2.43 3.11
CA PHE A 161 6.41 1.87 4.33
C PHE A 161 7.82 1.35 4.10
N PHE A 162 8.07 0.73 2.94
CA PHE A 162 9.42 0.34 2.55
C PHE A 162 10.36 1.54 2.53
N LEU A 163 9.94 2.65 1.92
CA LEU A 163 10.76 3.86 1.82
C LEU A 163 11.12 4.40 3.20
N LEU A 164 10.14 4.54 4.09
CA LEU A 164 10.36 5.05 5.45
C LEU A 164 11.28 4.13 6.26
N GLU A 165 11.03 2.82 6.24
CA GLU A 165 11.80 1.88 7.08
C GLU A 165 13.24 1.73 6.57
N GLU A 166 13.45 1.77 5.26
CA GLU A 166 14.80 1.76 4.69
C GLU A 166 15.55 3.09 4.92
N ALA A 167 14.86 4.23 4.90
CA ALA A 167 15.42 5.53 5.26
C ALA A 167 15.78 5.59 6.75
N ARG A 168 14.93 5.04 7.62
CA ARG A 168 15.17 4.94 9.07
C ARG A 168 16.43 4.14 9.38
N LYS A 169 16.57 2.96 8.78
CA LYS A 169 17.78 2.13 8.93
C LYS A 169 19.04 2.81 8.42
N ALA A 170 18.92 3.67 7.41
CA ALA A 170 20.03 4.44 6.86
C ALA A 170 20.34 5.72 7.66
N GLY A 171 19.56 6.03 8.71
CA GLY A 171 19.71 7.26 9.49
C GLY A 171 19.23 8.53 8.78
N GLN A 172 18.48 8.38 7.67
CA GLN A 172 17.92 9.49 6.87
C GLN A 172 16.56 9.95 7.41
N LEU A 173 15.87 9.09 8.16
CA LEU A 173 14.61 9.38 8.84
C LEU A 173 14.77 9.02 10.33
N ASN A 174 14.55 9.98 11.22
CA ASN A 174 14.57 9.74 12.65
C ASN A 174 13.13 9.73 13.17
N LEU A 175 12.76 8.64 13.84
CA LEU A 175 11.47 8.49 14.50
C LEU A 175 11.70 8.15 15.98
N HIS A 176 10.81 8.62 16.84
CA HIS A 176 10.66 8.18 18.22
C HIS A 176 10.14 6.75 18.29
N ALA A 177 9.29 6.34 17.34
CA ALA A 177 8.92 4.93 17.18
C ALA A 177 10.14 4.06 16.79
N ASN A 178 10.22 2.87 17.40
CA ASN A 178 11.35 1.94 17.18
C ASN A 178 11.48 1.46 15.72
N ASN A 179 10.36 1.37 15.00
CA ASN A 179 10.28 1.01 13.59
C ASN A 179 8.96 1.53 13.00
N VAL A 180 8.87 1.54 11.67
CA VAL A 180 7.67 2.05 10.98
C VAL A 180 6.43 1.23 11.29
N CYS A 181 6.53 -0.09 11.49
CA CYS A 181 5.37 -0.93 11.84
C CYS A 181 4.73 -0.49 13.16
N GLU A 182 5.52 -0.24 14.20
CA GLU A 182 5.00 0.25 15.49
C GLU A 182 4.39 1.66 15.37
N PHE A 183 4.96 2.53 14.55
CA PHE A 183 4.36 3.83 14.22
C PHE A 183 2.98 3.66 13.57
N ILE A 184 2.87 2.82 12.52
CA ILE A 184 1.61 2.54 11.81
C ILE A 184 0.55 1.98 12.75
N LYS A 185 0.94 1.02 13.60
CA LYS A 185 0.04 0.45 14.61
C LYS A 185 -0.46 1.53 15.58
N LYS A 186 0.41 2.42 16.04
CA LYS A 186 0.05 3.54 16.94
C LYS A 186 -0.96 4.49 16.28
N ILE A 187 -0.71 4.93 15.04
CA ILE A 187 -1.60 5.90 14.37
C ILE A 187 -2.92 5.29 13.89
N SER A 188 -3.01 3.96 13.75
CA SER A 188 -4.24 3.27 13.32
C SER A 188 -5.45 3.51 14.22
N GLN A 189 -5.24 4.00 15.44
CA GLN A 189 -6.28 4.27 16.43
C GLN A 189 -6.46 5.78 16.67
N ILE A 190 -5.76 6.62 15.90
CA ILE A 190 -5.73 8.07 16.11
C ILE A 190 -6.58 8.73 15.04
N HIS A 191 -7.70 9.26 15.50
CA HIS A 191 -8.64 10.04 14.70
C HIS A 191 -8.57 11.48 15.16
N GLY A 192 -8.42 12.40 14.21
CA GLY A 192 -8.56 13.83 14.47
C GLY A 192 -10.03 14.21 14.67
N GLN A 193 -10.28 15.51 14.72
CA GLN A 193 -11.64 16.06 14.83
C GLN A 193 -12.58 15.60 13.70
N TYR A 194 -12.01 15.27 12.53
CA TYR A 194 -12.74 14.78 11.37
C TYR A 194 -12.39 13.30 11.13
N GLU A 195 -13.34 12.39 11.37
CA GLU A 195 -13.11 10.94 11.22
C GLU A 195 -12.63 10.54 9.81
N SER A 196 -13.07 11.29 8.79
CA SER A 196 -12.65 11.10 7.39
C SER A 196 -11.21 11.53 7.11
N LEU A 197 -10.57 12.27 8.02
CA LEU A 197 -9.21 12.79 7.90
C LEU A 197 -8.33 12.27 9.05
N SER A 198 -8.34 10.94 9.23
CA SER A 198 -7.42 10.24 10.13
C SER A 198 -5.95 10.62 9.89
N LEU A 199 -5.10 10.42 10.88
CA LEU A 199 -3.67 10.71 10.74
C LEU A 199 -3.05 9.84 9.64
N TRP A 200 -3.56 8.62 9.47
CA TRP A 200 -3.26 7.76 8.33
C TRP A 200 -3.49 8.45 6.99
N SER A 201 -4.69 8.99 6.77
CA SER A 201 -5.04 9.61 5.48
C SER A 201 -4.17 10.83 5.15
N ILE A 202 -3.71 11.57 6.15
CA ILE A 202 -2.85 12.74 5.92
C ILE A 202 -1.42 12.29 5.55
N LEU A 203 -0.91 11.26 6.22
CA LEU A 203 0.48 10.84 6.06
C LEU A 203 0.70 9.90 4.86
N PHE A 204 -0.31 9.13 4.45
CA PHE A 204 -0.13 8.02 3.51
C PHE A 204 -1.18 7.91 2.41
N ASP A 205 -2.32 8.58 2.52
CA ASP A 205 -3.40 8.53 1.55
C ASP A 205 -3.93 9.93 1.21
N SER A 206 -3.03 10.90 1.18
CA SER A 206 -3.39 12.31 0.98
C SER A 206 -3.70 12.59 -0.49
N PHE A 207 -4.35 13.71 -0.75
CA PHE A 207 -4.53 14.24 -2.11
C PHE A 207 -3.51 15.32 -2.48
N ASP A 208 -2.50 15.56 -1.63
CA ASP A 208 -1.44 16.53 -1.88
C ASP A 208 -0.54 16.07 -3.03
N GLU A 209 0.10 16.99 -3.73
CA GLU A 209 1.02 16.69 -4.84
C GLU A 209 2.41 16.22 -4.35
N THR A 210 2.45 15.44 -3.28
CA THR A 210 3.67 14.88 -2.67
C THR A 210 3.58 13.35 -2.56
N PHE A 211 4.63 12.70 -2.03
CA PHE A 211 4.65 11.25 -1.90
C PHE A 211 3.84 10.70 -0.71
N THR A 212 3.17 11.57 0.07
CA THR A 212 2.05 11.17 0.93
C THR A 212 0.84 10.75 0.09
N CYS A 213 0.77 11.16 -1.18
CA CYS A 213 -0.20 10.64 -2.15
C CYS A 213 0.33 9.34 -2.81
N PRO A 214 -0.35 8.20 -2.65
CA PRO A 214 0.07 6.92 -3.20
C PRO A 214 0.04 6.89 -4.74
N ASN A 215 -0.80 7.72 -5.36
CA ASN A 215 -0.82 7.89 -6.82
C ASN A 215 0.54 8.37 -7.34
N LEU A 216 1.20 9.30 -6.63
CA LEU A 216 2.47 9.84 -7.07
C LEU A 216 3.57 8.78 -7.04
N ILE A 217 3.57 7.89 -6.03
CA ILE A 217 4.48 6.73 -5.97
C ILE A 217 4.31 5.85 -7.21
N THR A 218 3.07 5.48 -7.55
CA THR A 218 2.76 4.62 -8.70
C THR A 218 3.11 5.32 -10.02
N GLN A 219 2.79 6.61 -10.16
CA GLN A 219 3.12 7.40 -11.34
C GLN A 219 4.63 7.50 -11.55
N THR A 220 5.39 7.82 -10.50
CA THR A 220 6.85 7.87 -10.56
C THR A 220 7.40 6.52 -11.00
N LEU A 221 7.03 5.42 -10.34
CA LEU A 221 7.55 4.08 -10.65
C LEU A 221 7.21 3.56 -12.05
N THR A 222 6.17 4.09 -12.70
CA THR A 222 5.77 3.72 -14.06
C THR A 222 6.27 4.68 -15.14
N SER A 223 6.84 5.82 -14.74
CA SER A 223 7.44 6.84 -15.61
C SER A 223 8.90 6.55 -15.98
N GLN A 224 9.50 7.41 -16.80
CA GLN A 224 10.93 7.36 -17.19
C GLN A 224 11.84 8.09 -16.19
N TRP A 225 11.64 7.88 -14.89
CA TRP A 225 12.46 8.49 -13.83
C TRP A 225 13.85 7.84 -13.66
N ASP A 226 13.97 6.55 -13.98
CA ASP A 226 15.21 5.78 -13.96
C ASP A 226 15.27 4.88 -15.21
N ASN A 227 16.37 4.99 -15.96
CA ASN A 227 16.62 4.23 -17.19
C ASN A 227 17.28 2.86 -16.94
N SER A 228 17.49 2.47 -15.69
CA SER A 228 18.01 1.15 -15.33
C SER A 228 17.08 0.02 -15.78
N LYS A 229 17.66 -1.15 -16.09
CA LYS A 229 16.89 -2.35 -16.44
C LYS A 229 16.01 -2.82 -15.27
N GLU A 230 16.44 -2.55 -14.04
CA GLU A 230 15.74 -2.84 -12.79
C GLU A 230 14.44 -2.02 -12.70
N ALA A 231 14.53 -0.71 -12.96
CA ALA A 231 13.37 0.19 -12.97
C ALA A 231 12.38 -0.17 -14.08
N GLN A 232 12.87 -0.37 -15.31
CA GLN A 232 12.03 -0.80 -16.44
C GLN A 232 11.31 -2.13 -16.15
N PHE A 233 12.00 -3.09 -15.52
CA PHE A 233 11.41 -4.36 -15.13
C PHE A 233 10.27 -4.23 -14.13
N LEU A 234 10.41 -3.35 -13.12
CA LEU A 234 9.32 -3.10 -12.16
C LEU A 234 8.17 -2.34 -12.84
N ALA A 235 8.48 -1.31 -13.63
CA ALA A 235 7.49 -0.52 -14.37
C ALA A 235 6.62 -1.42 -15.27
N ASP A 236 7.21 -2.35 -16.02
CA ASP A 236 6.49 -3.32 -16.86
C ASP A 236 5.49 -4.17 -16.06
N ARG A 237 5.88 -4.59 -14.84
CA ARG A 237 5.00 -5.37 -13.96
C ARG A 237 3.83 -4.55 -13.43
N LEU A 238 4.07 -3.29 -13.04
CA LEU A 238 3.02 -2.38 -12.58
C LEU A 238 2.06 -2.03 -13.73
N ASN A 239 2.59 -1.67 -14.90
CA ASN A 239 1.82 -1.42 -16.11
C ASN A 239 1.01 -2.65 -16.56
N SER A 240 1.56 -3.87 -16.43
CA SER A 240 0.81 -5.11 -16.71
C SER A 240 -0.39 -5.29 -15.77
N PHE A 241 -0.27 -4.88 -14.50
CA PHE A 241 -1.40 -4.89 -13.57
C PHE A 241 -2.48 -3.89 -14.01
N GLN A 242 -2.09 -2.64 -14.28
CA GLN A 242 -3.02 -1.60 -14.76
C GLN A 242 -3.80 -2.06 -16.00
N LYS A 243 -3.11 -2.55 -17.04
CA LYS A 243 -3.76 -3.07 -18.26
C LYS A 243 -4.76 -4.20 -17.99
N LYS A 244 -4.41 -5.12 -17.07
CA LYS A 244 -5.32 -6.22 -16.67
C LYS A 244 -6.53 -5.71 -15.91
N PHE A 245 -6.35 -4.69 -15.09
CA PHE A 245 -7.41 -4.07 -14.33
C PHE A 245 -8.37 -3.31 -15.25
N GLU A 246 -7.85 -2.46 -16.14
CA GLU A 246 -8.62 -1.70 -17.13
C GLU A 246 -9.41 -2.61 -18.06
N LYS A 247 -8.81 -3.70 -18.56
CA LYS A 247 -9.51 -4.69 -19.40
C LYS A 247 -10.69 -5.36 -18.68
N ALA A 248 -10.54 -5.65 -17.39
CA ALA A 248 -11.63 -6.24 -16.61
C ALA A 248 -12.73 -5.21 -16.31
N ALA A 249 -12.34 -3.97 -15.95
CA ALA A 249 -13.27 -2.89 -15.68
C ALA A 249 -14.10 -2.51 -16.91
N SER A 250 -13.51 -2.47 -18.11
CA SER A 250 -14.23 -2.16 -19.35
C SER A 250 -15.25 -3.23 -19.76
N THR A 251 -15.02 -4.49 -19.37
CA THR A 251 -15.92 -5.60 -19.69
C THR A 251 -17.15 -5.63 -18.76
N GLU A 252 -17.02 -5.17 -17.52
CA GLU A 252 -18.03 -5.34 -16.46
C GLU A 252 -18.55 -4.00 -15.88
N ASN A 253 -18.05 -2.86 -16.39
CA ASN A 253 -18.39 -1.49 -16.01
C ASN A 253 -18.34 -1.20 -14.48
N ASN A 254 -17.54 -1.97 -13.74
CA ASN A 254 -17.49 -1.94 -12.28
C ASN A 254 -16.09 -2.33 -11.78
N TYR A 255 -15.50 -1.54 -10.87
CA TYR A 255 -14.20 -1.83 -10.26
C TYR A 255 -14.17 -3.12 -9.43
N ASN A 256 -15.31 -3.55 -8.90
CA ASN A 256 -15.42 -4.79 -8.15
C ASN A 256 -15.25 -6.04 -9.03
N ALA A 257 -15.45 -5.93 -10.35
CA ALA A 257 -15.33 -7.03 -11.33
C ALA A 257 -13.99 -7.78 -11.24
N TYR A 258 -12.88 -7.03 -11.29
CA TYR A 258 -11.55 -7.61 -11.27
C TYR A 258 -11.27 -8.32 -9.95
N ALA A 259 -11.60 -7.68 -8.83
CA ALA A 259 -11.42 -8.24 -7.49
C ALA A 259 -12.29 -9.50 -7.30
N ASN A 260 -13.55 -9.43 -7.75
CA ASN A 260 -14.50 -10.55 -7.75
C ASN A 260 -13.96 -11.75 -8.51
N LYS A 261 -13.62 -11.55 -9.79
CA LYS A 261 -13.17 -12.62 -10.68
C LYS A 261 -11.85 -13.24 -10.22
N LYS A 262 -10.91 -12.43 -9.74
CA LYS A 262 -9.55 -12.91 -9.47
C LYS A 262 -9.34 -13.43 -8.05
N TYR A 263 -9.99 -12.82 -7.06
CA TYR A 263 -9.72 -13.09 -5.64
C TYR A 263 -10.96 -13.60 -4.91
N LEU A 264 -12.10 -12.92 -4.97
CA LEU A 264 -13.29 -13.34 -4.20
C LEU A 264 -13.88 -14.66 -4.73
N SER A 265 -13.72 -14.97 -6.01
CA SER A 265 -14.05 -16.29 -6.58
C SER A 265 -13.25 -17.46 -6.00
N LYS A 266 -12.16 -17.17 -5.26
CA LYS A 266 -11.26 -18.12 -4.62
C LYS A 266 -11.18 -17.89 -3.11
N ILE A 267 -12.17 -17.23 -2.52
CA ILE A 267 -12.19 -16.90 -1.09
C ILE A 267 -12.09 -18.16 -0.21
N ASP A 268 -12.60 -19.30 -0.69
CA ASP A 268 -12.49 -20.62 -0.08
C ASP A 268 -11.04 -21.14 0.05
N LYS A 269 -10.12 -20.57 -0.74
CA LYS A 269 -8.68 -20.89 -0.73
C LYS A 269 -7.86 -19.90 0.09
N ALA A 270 -8.52 -18.91 0.73
CA ALA A 270 -7.87 -17.88 1.53
C ALA A 270 -8.28 -18.01 2.99
N ASN A 271 -7.38 -17.61 3.88
CA ASN A 271 -7.82 -17.08 5.18
C ASN A 271 -8.43 -15.70 4.94
N TYR A 272 -9.54 -15.38 5.58
CA TYR A 272 -10.21 -14.11 5.32
C TYR A 272 -10.83 -13.49 6.55
N VAL A 273 -10.94 -12.17 6.49
CA VAL A 273 -11.85 -11.37 7.30
C VAL A 273 -12.73 -10.57 6.33
N LYS A 274 -14.04 -10.64 6.48
CA LYS A 274 -15.01 -10.13 5.51
C LYS A 274 -16.13 -9.35 6.19
N TYR A 275 -16.50 -8.21 5.61
CA TYR A 275 -17.66 -7.43 6.03
C TYR A 275 -18.77 -7.53 5.00
N LYS A 276 -19.71 -8.46 5.25
CA LYS A 276 -20.83 -8.77 4.35
C LYS A 276 -20.29 -9.08 2.94
N ASP A 277 -21.13 -8.96 1.91
CA ASP A 277 -20.76 -9.12 0.51
C ASP A 277 -19.98 -7.93 -0.09
N LYS A 278 -19.66 -6.90 0.71
CA LYS A 278 -19.08 -5.64 0.22
C LYS A 278 -17.57 -5.68 0.06
N CYS A 279 -16.86 -6.13 1.10
CA CYS A 279 -15.40 -6.03 1.14
C CYS A 279 -14.76 -7.08 2.04
N ALA A 280 -13.49 -7.39 1.76
CA ALA A 280 -12.74 -8.42 2.47
C ALA A 280 -11.23 -8.19 2.44
N ILE A 281 -10.56 -8.71 3.46
CA ILE A 281 -9.11 -8.86 3.54
C ILE A 281 -8.80 -10.35 3.38
N LEU A 282 -8.01 -10.69 2.36
CA LEU A 282 -7.78 -12.06 1.92
C LEU A 282 -6.30 -12.45 1.98
N TRP A 283 -5.97 -13.49 2.73
CA TRP A 283 -4.63 -14.06 2.80
C TRP A 283 -4.59 -15.38 2.03
N PHE A 284 -3.91 -15.37 0.89
CA PHE A 284 -3.64 -16.58 0.13
C PHE A 284 -2.32 -17.18 0.59
N ALA A 285 -2.32 -18.48 0.90
CA ALA A 285 -1.08 -19.19 1.17
C ALA A 285 -0.13 -19.07 -0.05
N PRO A 286 1.18 -18.82 0.16
CA PRO A 286 2.14 -18.81 -0.93
C PRO A 286 2.09 -20.15 -1.68
N GLN A 287 1.76 -20.10 -2.97
CA GLN A 287 1.85 -21.28 -3.82
C GLN A 287 3.23 -21.31 -4.47
N ASP A 288 4.03 -22.32 -4.13
CA ASP A 288 5.26 -22.59 -4.86
C ASP A 288 4.93 -22.88 -6.32
N LYS A 289 5.57 -22.18 -7.26
CA LYS A 289 5.36 -22.45 -8.69
C LYS A 289 5.77 -23.88 -9.10
N LYS A 290 6.55 -24.58 -8.26
CA LYS A 290 6.91 -26.00 -8.46
C LYS A 290 5.72 -26.94 -8.29
N THR A 291 4.67 -26.53 -7.58
CA THR A 291 3.47 -27.35 -7.31
C THR A 291 2.28 -26.97 -8.18
N ILE A 292 2.41 -25.97 -9.06
CA ILE A 292 1.40 -25.67 -10.08
C ILE A 292 1.63 -26.67 -11.22
N PRO A 293 0.71 -27.65 -11.45
CA PRO A 293 0.82 -28.53 -12.60
C PRO A 293 0.89 -27.66 -13.85
N LYS A 294 1.82 -27.95 -14.76
CA LYS A 294 1.74 -27.36 -16.11
C LYS A 294 0.34 -27.66 -16.63
N PRO A 295 -0.38 -26.65 -17.16
CA PRO A 295 -1.64 -26.92 -17.84
C PRO A 295 -1.37 -27.98 -18.89
N SER A 296 -2.26 -28.95 -19.03
CA SER A 296 -2.14 -29.91 -20.12
C SER A 296 -2.10 -29.16 -21.45
N SER A 297 -1.45 -29.70 -22.47
CA SER A 297 -1.37 -29.09 -23.81
C SER A 297 -2.75 -28.74 -24.39
N GLN A 298 -3.82 -29.40 -23.92
CA GLN A 298 -5.21 -29.06 -24.25
C GLN A 298 -5.74 -27.79 -23.57
N GLU A 299 -5.28 -27.47 -22.36
CA GLU A 299 -5.63 -26.23 -21.64
C GLU A 299 -4.87 -25.02 -22.18
N GLU A 300 -3.62 -25.20 -22.63
CA GLU A 300 -2.86 -24.16 -23.35
C GLU A 300 -3.52 -23.83 -24.70
N LEU A 301 -4.00 -24.84 -25.44
CA LEU A 301 -4.75 -24.64 -26.67
C LEU A 301 -6.08 -23.90 -26.45
N LYS A 302 -6.81 -24.19 -25.36
CA LYS A 302 -8.04 -23.45 -25.02
C LYS A 302 -7.77 -22.00 -24.62
N GLN A 303 -6.71 -21.72 -23.87
CA GLN A 303 -6.33 -20.34 -23.52
C GLN A 303 -5.90 -19.54 -24.75
N ASN A 304 -5.18 -20.16 -25.68
CA ASN A 304 -4.76 -19.51 -26.92
C ASN A 304 -5.95 -19.30 -27.87
N GLN A 305 -6.86 -20.28 -28.03
CA GLN A 305 -8.05 -20.12 -28.88
C GLN A 305 -9.01 -19.03 -28.37
N LEU A 306 -9.14 -18.84 -27.05
CA LEU A 306 -9.92 -17.74 -26.46
C LEU A 306 -9.27 -16.35 -26.63
N SER A 307 -7.98 -16.29 -26.99
CA SER A 307 -7.27 -15.04 -27.28
C SER A 307 -7.32 -14.62 -28.75
N PHE A 308 -7.76 -15.50 -29.66
CA PHE A 308 -7.92 -15.22 -31.09
C PHE A 308 -9.38 -14.95 -31.50
N LEU A 309 -10.34 -15.03 -30.57
CA LEU A 309 -11.77 -14.81 -30.82
C LEU A 309 -12.35 -13.60 -30.05
N ASN A 310 -11.50 -12.65 -29.62
CA ASN A 310 -11.92 -11.33 -29.15
C ASN A 310 -11.01 -10.24 -29.72
#